data_AF-A0A290ZG90-F1
#
_entry.id   AF-A0A290ZG90-F1
#
_cell.length_a   1.000
_cell.length_b   1.000
_cell.length_c   1.000
_cell.angle_alpha   90.00
_cell.angle_beta   90.00
_cell.angle_gamma   90.00
#
_symmetry.space_group_name_H-M   'P 1'
#
loop_
_entity.id
_entity.type
_entity.pdbx_description
1 polymer ?
#
loop_
_entity_poly.entity_id
_entity_poly.type
_entity_poly.pdbx_seq_one_letter_code
_entity_poly.pdbx_strand_id
1 'polypeptide(L)'
;MAHGIQVHITKAGSRAVATGDVDQYDFVFPSGQPAALLIKEQRRAEHKFAKVHKPFFSPIVFGTYRDYAEALLTGLGEEPATADDGKLYFSVDMASLVELMRRGARWSDLGRGRLNNGNQVLVQTPDVCSANSAATYLGLLAFVVNGQRPPVDEAEALALADQVKPFLIGQGLPGDDMSMQYLAPEGRGLAPIAVFYEHQYLAHQIRHVRQNGKPDANRVLIYPEAQLQTVPEYIALTPDGDRLGQLISNDPALKQRALELGFRVFEPDGSLSAGRLAEHLDSLGLPAPDSGVSDTETFLPPLPLLEKMIERVGGCR
;
A
#
# COMPACT_ATOMS: atom_id res chain seq x y z
N MET A 1 0.43 18.54 25.79
CA MET A 1 -0.33 17.55 26.60
C MET A 1 -1.82 17.92 26.71
N ALA A 2 -2.45 18.48 25.67
CA ALA A 2 -3.80 19.06 25.75
C ALA A 2 -4.92 18.07 26.13
N HIS A 3 -4.73 16.77 25.85
CA HIS A 3 -5.69 15.71 26.19
C HIS A 3 -5.24 14.84 27.38
N GLY A 4 -4.12 15.17 28.03
CA GLY A 4 -3.58 14.39 29.15
C GLY A 4 -3.18 12.95 28.80
N ILE A 5 -2.80 12.69 27.55
CA ILE A 5 -2.36 11.38 27.05
C ILE A 5 -0.88 11.48 26.68
N GLN A 6 -0.10 10.49 27.10
CA GLN A 6 1.26 10.24 26.64
C GLN A 6 1.28 8.90 25.92
N VAL A 7 1.90 8.86 24.73
CA VAL A 7 1.94 7.66 23.89
C VAL A 7 3.39 7.21 23.73
N HIS A 8 3.64 5.93 24.01
CA HIS A 8 4.90 5.26 23.72
C HIS A 8 4.67 4.29 22.54
N ILE A 9 5.48 4.42 21.50
CA ILE A 9 5.33 3.63 20.26
C ILE A 9 6.50 2.68 20.11
N THR A 10 6.19 1.39 19.97
CA THR A 10 7.11 0.37 19.50
C THR A 10 6.76 0.05 18.04
N LYS A 11 7.75 0.09 17.14
CA LYS A 11 7.56 -0.25 15.73
C LYS A 11 7.80 -1.73 15.52
N ALA A 12 6.90 -2.38 14.77
CA ALA A 12 7.04 -3.74 14.30
C ALA A 12 6.30 -3.90 12.96
N GLY A 13 6.69 -4.88 12.15
CA GLY A 13 5.95 -5.23 10.93
C GLY A 13 4.55 -5.74 11.28
N SER A 14 3.56 -5.50 10.42
CA SER A 14 2.16 -5.80 10.70
C SER A 14 1.92 -7.27 11.08
N ARG A 15 2.62 -8.21 10.45
CA ARG A 15 2.53 -9.63 10.85
C ARG A 15 3.18 -9.91 12.20
N ALA A 16 4.33 -9.29 12.48
CA ALA A 16 5.00 -9.43 13.76
C ALA A 16 4.14 -8.89 14.93
N VAL A 17 3.38 -7.82 14.69
CA VAL A 17 2.37 -7.34 15.65
C VAL A 17 1.28 -8.39 15.88
N ALA A 18 0.75 -9.01 14.81
CA ALA A 18 -0.33 -9.96 14.91
C ALA A 18 0.04 -11.33 15.52
N THR A 19 1.33 -11.70 15.43
CA THR A 19 1.85 -12.98 15.92
C THR A 19 2.62 -12.87 17.24
N GLY A 20 2.87 -11.64 17.71
CA GLY A 20 3.54 -11.36 18.97
C GLY A 20 2.59 -11.29 20.16
N ASP A 21 3.16 -11.07 21.35
CA ASP A 21 2.37 -10.80 22.56
C ASP A 21 1.82 -9.38 22.52
N VAL A 22 0.52 -9.25 22.20
CA VAL A 22 -0.17 -7.96 22.14
C VAL A 22 -0.68 -7.49 23.50
N ASP A 23 -0.72 -8.34 24.52
CA ASP A 23 -1.31 -8.02 25.83
C ASP A 23 -0.48 -6.99 26.61
N GLN A 24 0.77 -6.80 26.23
CA GLN A 24 1.65 -5.76 26.79
C GLN A 24 1.32 -4.33 26.31
N TYR A 25 0.38 -4.15 25.37
CA TYR A 25 0.04 -2.86 24.78
C TYR A 25 -1.39 -2.42 25.06
N ASP A 26 -1.62 -1.12 25.15
CA ASP A 26 -2.96 -0.53 25.21
C ASP A 26 -3.69 -0.57 23.86
N PHE A 27 -2.93 -0.58 22.77
CA PHE A 27 -3.45 -0.65 21.42
C PHE A 27 -2.41 -1.22 20.46
N VAL A 28 -2.88 -1.71 19.32
CA VAL A 28 -2.08 -2.07 18.16
C VAL A 28 -2.65 -1.41 16.92
N PHE A 29 -1.79 -1.06 15.97
CA PHE A 29 -2.21 -0.37 14.74
C PHE A 29 -1.59 -1.01 13.49
N PRO A 30 -1.98 -2.27 13.16
CA PRO A 30 -1.51 -2.93 11.95
C PRO A 30 -1.91 -2.15 10.70
N SER A 31 -0.99 -2.12 9.73
CA SER A 31 -1.15 -1.35 8.49
C SER A 31 -2.08 -1.99 7.45
N GLY A 32 -2.81 -3.06 7.81
CA GLY A 32 -3.81 -3.65 6.93
C GLY A 32 -4.65 -4.76 7.58
N GLN A 33 -5.70 -5.13 6.85
CA GLN A 33 -6.78 -5.99 7.33
C GLN A 33 -6.35 -7.41 7.76
N PRO A 34 -5.40 -8.11 7.09
CA PRO A 34 -5.06 -9.47 7.49
C PRO A 34 -4.53 -9.57 8.94
N ALA A 35 -3.55 -8.74 9.28
CA ALA A 35 -3.01 -8.68 10.64
C ALA A 35 -4.07 -8.22 11.66
N ALA A 36 -4.92 -7.27 11.29
CA ALA A 36 -6.02 -6.83 12.15
C ALA A 36 -7.03 -7.95 12.43
N LEU A 37 -7.37 -8.76 11.42
CA LEU A 37 -8.27 -9.90 11.58
C LEU A 37 -7.68 -10.97 12.49
N LEU A 38 -6.40 -11.34 12.33
CA LEU A 38 -5.71 -12.28 13.23
C LEU A 38 -5.85 -11.87 14.70
N ILE A 39 -5.55 -10.60 15.00
CA ILE A 39 -5.62 -10.06 16.37
C ILE A 39 -7.07 -10.09 16.89
N LYS A 40 -8.04 -9.67 16.07
CA LYS A 40 -9.46 -9.65 16.48
C LYS A 40 -10.01 -11.05 16.72
N GLU A 41 -9.67 -12.02 15.88
CA GLU A 41 -10.08 -13.42 16.03
C GLU A 41 -9.50 -14.02 17.30
N GLN A 42 -8.21 -13.78 17.57
CA GLN A 42 -7.57 -14.20 18.82
C GLN A 42 -8.26 -13.59 20.05
N ARG A 43 -8.43 -12.26 20.08
CA ARG A 43 -9.06 -11.56 21.22
C ARG A 43 -10.49 -12.04 21.45
N ARG A 44 -11.25 -12.32 20.38
CA ARG A 44 -12.60 -12.87 20.44
C ARG A 44 -12.61 -14.28 21.04
N ALA A 45 -11.72 -15.15 20.59
CA ALA A 45 -11.60 -16.53 21.09
C ALA A 45 -11.23 -16.56 22.58
N GLU A 46 -10.43 -15.59 23.03
CA GLU A 46 -9.99 -15.45 24.42
C GLU A 46 -10.96 -14.62 25.29
N HIS A 47 -12.07 -14.14 24.73
CA HIS A 47 -13.02 -13.23 25.40
C HIS A 47 -12.37 -11.96 25.99
N LYS A 48 -11.34 -11.43 25.33
CA LYS A 48 -10.62 -10.22 25.76
C LYS A 48 -11.14 -8.96 25.08
N PHE A 49 -10.90 -7.81 25.72
CA PHE A 49 -11.33 -6.50 25.22
C PHE A 49 -10.72 -6.18 23.85
N ALA A 50 -11.52 -5.77 22.88
CA ALA A 50 -11.02 -5.26 21.61
C ALA A 50 -12.04 -4.26 21.04
N LYS A 51 -11.60 -3.04 20.74
CA LYS A 51 -12.42 -2.05 20.02
C LYS A 51 -11.66 -1.52 18.81
N VAL A 52 -12.34 -1.52 17.66
CA VAL A 52 -11.75 -1.13 16.38
C VAL A 52 -12.11 0.31 16.07
N HIS A 53 -11.11 1.09 15.69
CA HIS A 53 -11.23 2.44 15.15
C HIS A 53 -10.56 2.50 13.77
N LYS A 54 -11.15 3.24 12.84
CA LYS A 54 -10.64 3.43 11.48
C LYS A 54 -10.47 4.92 11.24
N PRO A 55 -9.41 5.55 11.77
CA PRO A 55 -9.28 7.01 11.75
C PRO A 55 -8.98 7.55 10.35
N PHE A 56 -8.26 6.77 9.54
CA PHE A 56 -7.82 7.13 8.20
C PHE A 56 -7.45 5.87 7.40
N PHE A 57 -7.31 6.03 6.09
CA PHE A 57 -6.92 4.96 5.18
C PHE A 57 -5.97 5.45 4.09
N SER A 58 -5.32 4.51 3.42
CA SER A 58 -4.42 4.81 2.31
C SER A 58 -4.34 3.57 1.42
N PRO A 59 -4.67 3.64 0.12
CA PRO A 59 -4.56 2.51 -0.79
C PRO A 59 -3.09 2.11 -1.01
N ILE A 60 -2.89 0.86 -1.45
CA ILE A 60 -1.60 0.44 -2.01
C ILE A 60 -1.46 0.97 -3.44
N VAL A 61 -0.26 1.41 -3.78
CA VAL A 61 0.09 2.02 -5.08
C VAL A 61 1.46 1.55 -5.52
N PHE A 62 1.80 1.76 -6.80
CA PHE A 62 3.17 1.59 -7.29
C PHE A 62 3.81 2.98 -7.46
N GLY A 63 4.84 3.26 -6.68
CA GLY A 63 5.69 4.42 -6.94
C GLY A 63 6.73 4.08 -7.99
N THR A 64 6.94 5.00 -8.92
CA THR A 64 7.94 4.87 -9.99
C THR A 64 8.42 6.26 -10.41
N TYR A 65 9.37 6.30 -11.34
CA TYR A 65 9.88 7.54 -11.91
C TYR A 65 9.23 7.79 -13.27
N ARG A 66 9.11 9.05 -13.67
CA ARG A 66 8.37 9.45 -14.88
C ARG A 66 8.81 8.67 -16.12
N ASP A 67 10.11 8.55 -16.34
CA ASP A 67 10.68 7.81 -17.48
C ASP A 67 10.39 6.30 -17.43
N TYR A 68 10.35 5.71 -16.22
CA TYR A 68 9.92 4.33 -16.02
C TYR A 68 8.42 4.14 -16.21
N ALA A 69 7.58 5.08 -15.73
CA ALA A 69 6.13 5.07 -15.98
C ALA A 69 5.83 5.17 -17.48
N GLU A 70 6.46 6.12 -18.18
CA GLU A 70 6.33 6.28 -19.63
C GLU A 70 6.70 5.02 -20.39
N ALA A 71 7.84 4.41 -20.05
CA ALA A 71 8.29 3.17 -20.68
C ALA A 71 7.35 1.99 -20.39
N LEU A 72 6.85 1.88 -19.15
CA LEU A 72 5.92 0.84 -18.74
C LEU A 72 4.59 0.96 -19.49
N LEU A 73 3.92 2.10 -19.42
CA LEU A 73 2.61 2.32 -20.02
C LEU A 73 2.66 2.17 -21.54
N THR A 74 3.71 2.73 -22.18
CA THR A 74 3.94 2.52 -23.63
C THR A 74 4.16 1.04 -23.95
N GLY A 75 4.91 0.32 -23.10
CA GLY A 75 5.18 -1.11 -23.25
C GLY A 75 3.93 -1.98 -23.10
N LEU A 76 2.94 -1.51 -22.34
CA LEU A 76 1.63 -2.13 -22.17
C LEU A 76 0.63 -1.72 -23.27
N GLY A 77 0.99 -0.78 -24.14
CA GLY A 77 0.08 -0.26 -25.18
C GLY A 77 -0.98 0.70 -24.64
N GLU A 78 -0.82 1.16 -23.40
CA GLU A 78 -1.67 2.19 -22.79
C GLU A 78 -1.27 3.58 -23.28
N GLU A 79 -2.16 4.57 -23.11
CA GLU A 79 -1.83 5.95 -23.51
C GLU A 79 -0.57 6.41 -22.75
N PRO A 80 0.49 6.83 -23.46
CA PRO A 80 1.71 7.26 -22.81
C PRO A 80 1.41 8.48 -21.95
N ALA A 81 1.96 8.47 -20.73
CA ALA A 81 2.17 9.69 -19.97
C ALA A 81 2.93 10.67 -20.87
N THR A 82 2.26 11.69 -21.41
CA THR A 82 2.99 12.68 -22.21
C THR A 82 3.81 13.52 -21.25
N ALA A 83 5.07 13.79 -21.61
CA ALA A 83 6.05 14.40 -20.70
C ALA A 83 5.71 15.83 -20.22
N ASP A 84 4.60 16.43 -20.70
CA ASP A 84 4.31 17.86 -20.62
C ASP A 84 2.98 18.23 -19.94
N ASP A 85 2.22 17.28 -19.39
CA ASP A 85 0.93 17.59 -18.75
C ASP A 85 1.00 17.82 -17.22
N GLY A 86 2.17 17.62 -16.60
CA GLY A 86 2.33 17.72 -15.15
C GLY A 86 1.59 16.62 -14.36
N LYS A 87 1.08 15.57 -15.04
CA LYS A 87 0.34 14.47 -14.42
C LYS A 87 1.23 13.66 -13.51
N LEU A 88 0.79 13.47 -12.26
CA LEU A 88 1.52 12.72 -11.23
C LEU A 88 0.96 11.32 -10.97
N TYR A 89 -0.22 11.03 -11.50
CA TYR A 89 -0.99 9.83 -11.21
C TYR A 89 -1.40 9.14 -12.49
N PHE A 90 -1.15 7.84 -12.57
CA PHE A 90 -1.48 6.98 -13.70
C PHE A 90 -2.21 5.74 -13.20
N SER A 91 -2.80 4.97 -14.10
CA SER A 91 -3.35 3.66 -13.79
C SER A 91 -2.60 2.60 -14.59
N VAL A 92 -2.76 1.33 -14.21
CA VAL A 92 -2.23 0.21 -14.98
C VAL A 92 -3.19 -0.97 -14.97
N ASP A 93 -3.39 -1.59 -16.14
CA ASP A 93 -4.07 -2.87 -16.22
C ASP A 93 -3.17 -3.96 -15.62
N MET A 94 -3.62 -4.52 -14.50
CA MET A 94 -2.85 -5.52 -13.77
C MET A 94 -2.68 -6.81 -14.56
N ALA A 95 -3.63 -7.18 -15.43
CA ALA A 95 -3.52 -8.39 -16.24
C ALA A 95 -2.37 -8.26 -17.25
N SER A 96 -2.29 -7.11 -17.93
CA SER A 96 -1.22 -6.78 -18.88
C SER A 96 0.13 -6.66 -18.18
N LEU A 97 0.18 -6.05 -16.98
CA LEU A 97 1.40 -6.01 -16.17
C LEU A 97 1.89 -7.42 -15.81
N VAL A 98 1.01 -8.29 -15.32
CA VAL A 98 1.35 -9.68 -15.00
C VAL A 98 1.90 -10.42 -16.21
N GLU A 99 1.30 -10.25 -17.40
CA GLU A 99 1.79 -10.88 -18.62
C GLU A 99 3.14 -10.31 -19.09
N LEU A 100 3.39 -9.01 -18.88
CA LEU A 100 4.69 -8.39 -19.11
C LEU A 100 5.77 -8.97 -18.18
N MET A 101 5.47 -9.12 -16.90
CA MET A 101 6.37 -9.75 -15.92
C MET A 101 6.61 -11.23 -16.25
N ARG A 102 5.57 -11.97 -16.67
CA ARG A 102 5.64 -13.39 -17.04
C ARG A 102 6.57 -13.63 -18.23
N ARG A 103 6.58 -12.71 -19.21
CA ARG A 103 7.50 -12.74 -20.35
C ARG A 103 8.95 -12.39 -19.98
N GLY A 104 9.20 -11.93 -18.75
CA GLY A 104 10.53 -11.53 -18.29
C GLY A 104 11.07 -10.30 -19.00
N ALA A 105 10.17 -9.38 -19.42
CA ALA A 105 10.54 -8.14 -20.08
C ALA A 105 11.52 -7.33 -19.23
N ARG A 106 12.48 -6.64 -19.86
CA ARG A 106 13.47 -5.81 -19.18
C ARG A 106 13.18 -4.33 -19.39
N TRP A 107 13.60 -3.51 -18.43
CA TRP A 107 13.46 -2.05 -18.53
C TRP A 107 14.18 -1.46 -19.75
N SER A 108 15.33 -2.02 -20.12
CA SER A 108 16.08 -1.64 -21.32
C SER A 108 15.27 -1.83 -22.61
N ASP A 109 14.46 -2.88 -22.66
CA ASP A 109 13.67 -3.23 -23.84
C ASP A 109 12.46 -2.29 -23.97
N LEU A 110 11.82 -1.95 -22.83
CA LEU A 110 10.71 -1.01 -22.79
C LEU A 110 11.15 0.44 -23.03
N GLY A 111 12.29 0.84 -22.49
CA GLY A 111 12.80 2.21 -22.56
C GLY A 111 13.32 2.62 -23.93
N ARG A 112 13.44 1.69 -24.90
CA ARG A 112 13.91 1.93 -26.28
C ARG A 112 15.19 2.80 -26.34
N GLY A 113 16.16 2.50 -25.47
CA GLY A 113 17.45 3.21 -25.37
C GLY A 113 17.47 4.41 -24.41
N ARG A 114 16.34 4.82 -23.82
CA ARG A 114 16.28 5.88 -22.79
C ARG A 114 16.54 5.37 -21.38
N LEU A 115 16.26 4.09 -21.13
CA LEU A 115 16.52 3.42 -19.86
C LEU A 115 17.71 2.47 -20.01
N ASN A 116 18.81 2.75 -19.31
CA ASN A 116 19.92 1.82 -19.16
C ASN A 116 19.74 0.98 -17.89
N ASN A 117 18.70 0.14 -17.88
CA ASN A 117 18.38 -0.76 -16.78
C ASN A 117 18.12 -2.17 -17.34
N GLY A 118 19.05 -3.09 -17.12
CA GLY A 118 18.95 -4.47 -17.60
C GLY A 118 18.08 -5.38 -16.74
N ASN A 119 17.54 -4.91 -15.62
CA ASN A 119 16.72 -5.72 -14.73
C ASN A 119 15.36 -6.02 -15.35
N GLN A 120 14.77 -7.14 -14.95
CA GLN A 120 13.39 -7.46 -15.29
C GLN A 120 12.44 -6.43 -14.70
N VAL A 121 11.35 -6.19 -15.40
CA VAL A 121 10.23 -5.42 -14.87
C VAL A 121 9.55 -6.27 -13.81
N LEU A 122 9.77 -5.91 -12.55
CA LEU A 122 9.15 -6.50 -11.37
C LEU A 122 8.79 -5.36 -10.42
N VAL A 123 7.55 -5.32 -9.93
CA VAL A 123 7.16 -4.36 -8.90
C VAL A 123 7.77 -4.81 -7.59
N GLN A 124 8.69 -4.00 -7.05
CA GLN A 124 9.40 -4.43 -5.86
C GLN A 124 8.54 -4.34 -4.60
N THR A 125 8.66 -5.34 -3.74
CA THR A 125 7.93 -5.46 -2.48
C THR A 125 8.91 -5.48 -1.30
N PRO A 126 8.45 -5.10 -0.09
CA PRO A 126 9.14 -5.55 1.11
C PRO A 126 8.97 -7.07 1.31
N ASP A 127 9.51 -7.60 2.40
CA ASP A 127 9.38 -9.02 2.73
C ASP A 127 7.91 -9.43 2.96
N VAL A 128 7.44 -10.40 2.18
CA VAL A 128 6.07 -10.94 2.25
C VAL A 128 5.79 -11.62 3.59
N CYS A 129 6.82 -12.10 4.29
CA CYS A 129 6.67 -12.68 5.62
C CYS A 129 6.40 -11.66 6.72
N SER A 130 6.61 -10.36 6.48
CA SER A 130 6.50 -9.36 7.56
C SER A 130 5.58 -8.19 7.21
N ALA A 131 5.56 -7.77 5.94
CA ALA A 131 4.95 -6.53 5.51
C ALA A 131 3.57 -6.74 4.90
N ASN A 132 2.60 -5.93 5.35
CA ASN A 132 1.25 -5.98 4.81
C ASN A 132 1.21 -5.59 3.33
N SER A 133 1.96 -4.58 2.87
CA SER A 133 1.96 -4.18 1.45
C SER A 133 2.36 -5.32 0.53
N ALA A 134 3.31 -6.16 0.93
CA ALA A 134 3.72 -7.35 0.18
C ALA A 134 2.62 -8.44 0.20
N ALA A 135 2.00 -8.71 1.35
CA ALA A 135 0.87 -9.64 1.44
C ALA A 135 -0.36 -9.19 0.64
N THR A 136 -0.68 -7.89 0.68
CA THR A 136 -1.77 -7.30 -0.11
C THR A 136 -1.47 -7.38 -1.61
N TYR A 137 -0.23 -7.08 -2.02
CA TYR A 137 0.20 -7.22 -3.42
C TYR A 137 0.18 -8.68 -3.90
N LEU A 138 0.58 -9.63 -3.06
CA LEU A 138 0.41 -11.06 -3.33
C LEU A 138 -1.05 -11.43 -3.58
N GLY A 139 -1.96 -10.95 -2.73
CA GLY A 139 -3.40 -11.18 -2.89
C GLY A 139 -3.93 -10.59 -4.20
N LEU A 140 -3.48 -9.38 -4.55
CA LEU A 140 -3.82 -8.73 -5.82
C LEU A 140 -3.35 -9.54 -7.03
N LEU A 141 -2.09 -9.97 -7.04
CA LEU A 141 -1.54 -10.80 -8.11
C LEU A 141 -2.32 -12.10 -8.26
N ALA A 142 -2.63 -12.77 -7.15
CA ALA A 142 -3.41 -14.01 -7.17
C ALA A 142 -4.83 -13.80 -7.68
N PHE A 143 -5.49 -12.72 -7.27
CA PHE A 143 -6.82 -12.34 -7.76
C PHE A 143 -6.81 -12.13 -9.28
N VAL A 144 -5.83 -11.41 -9.80
CA VAL A 144 -5.68 -11.12 -11.23
C VAL A 144 -5.35 -12.39 -12.02
N VAL A 145 -4.40 -13.21 -11.55
CA VAL A 145 -4.05 -14.50 -12.17
C VAL A 145 -5.23 -15.47 -12.17
N ASN A 146 -6.10 -15.41 -11.17
CA ASN A 146 -7.29 -16.26 -11.07
C ASN A 146 -8.53 -15.70 -11.82
N GLY A 147 -8.33 -14.74 -12.73
CA GLY A 147 -9.41 -14.16 -13.53
C GLY A 147 -10.36 -13.29 -12.70
N GLN A 148 -9.80 -12.44 -11.85
CA GLN A 148 -10.52 -11.51 -10.97
C GLN A 148 -11.41 -12.19 -9.94
N ARG A 149 -10.91 -13.26 -9.31
CA ARG A 149 -11.61 -13.99 -8.23
C ARG A 149 -10.66 -14.41 -7.11
N PRO A 150 -11.07 -14.30 -5.84
CA PRO A 150 -10.29 -14.89 -4.75
C PRO A 150 -10.31 -16.43 -4.86
N PRO A 151 -9.27 -17.14 -4.36
CA PRO A 151 -9.31 -18.59 -4.25
C PRO A 151 -10.42 -19.04 -3.30
N VAL A 152 -11.02 -20.19 -3.58
CA VAL A 152 -12.13 -20.74 -2.79
C VAL A 152 -11.69 -21.85 -1.82
N ASP A 153 -10.53 -22.45 -2.05
CA ASP A 153 -9.96 -23.50 -1.20
C ASP A 153 -8.43 -23.44 -1.11
N GLU A 154 -7.87 -24.28 -0.24
CA GLU A 154 -6.42 -24.34 0.01
C GLU A 154 -5.63 -24.81 -1.21
N ALA A 155 -6.15 -25.77 -1.99
CA ALA A 155 -5.44 -26.30 -3.15
C ALA A 155 -5.29 -25.21 -4.24
N GLU A 156 -6.36 -24.46 -4.51
CA GLU A 156 -6.33 -23.32 -5.43
C GLU A 156 -5.42 -22.21 -4.90
N ALA A 157 -5.49 -21.88 -3.61
CA ALA A 157 -4.65 -20.86 -2.99
C ALA A 157 -3.15 -21.20 -3.14
N LEU A 158 -2.74 -22.44 -2.85
CA LEU A 158 -1.35 -22.88 -2.98
C LEU A 158 -0.89 -22.92 -4.45
N ALA A 159 -1.76 -23.33 -5.37
CA ALA A 159 -1.45 -23.31 -6.80
C ALA A 159 -1.27 -21.88 -7.33
N LEU A 160 -2.09 -20.92 -6.89
CA LEU A 160 -1.94 -19.51 -7.22
C LEU A 160 -0.68 -18.92 -6.59
N ALA A 161 -0.38 -19.26 -5.33
CA ALA A 161 0.85 -18.85 -4.66
C ALA A 161 2.09 -19.25 -5.47
N ASP A 162 2.14 -20.49 -5.98
CA ASP A 162 3.24 -20.96 -6.81
C ASP A 162 3.35 -20.22 -8.15
N GLN A 163 2.22 -19.83 -8.74
CA GLN A 163 2.21 -19.05 -9.99
C GLN A 163 2.69 -17.62 -9.80
N VAL A 164 2.32 -16.95 -8.70
CA VAL A 164 2.70 -15.55 -8.46
C VAL A 164 4.06 -15.41 -7.79
N LYS A 165 4.56 -16.47 -7.12
CA LYS A 165 5.84 -16.48 -6.40
C LYS A 165 6.99 -15.82 -7.18
N PRO A 166 7.25 -16.15 -8.46
CA PRO A 166 8.34 -15.54 -9.22
C PRO A 166 8.27 -14.00 -9.29
N PHE A 167 7.08 -13.41 -9.24
CA PHE A 167 6.89 -11.96 -9.31
C PHE A 167 7.23 -11.24 -8.00
N LEU A 168 7.19 -11.95 -6.87
CA LEU A 168 7.56 -11.40 -5.55
C LEU A 168 9.01 -11.68 -5.19
N ILE A 169 9.48 -12.91 -5.39
CA ILE A 169 10.84 -13.31 -4.96
C ILE A 169 11.90 -13.08 -6.03
N GLY A 170 11.49 -12.92 -7.30
CA GLY A 170 12.41 -12.68 -8.43
C GLY A 170 13.22 -11.40 -8.31
N GLN A 171 12.77 -10.45 -7.48
CA GLN A 171 13.49 -9.22 -7.16
C GLN A 171 14.78 -9.43 -6.35
N GLY A 172 14.99 -10.61 -5.78
CA GLY A 172 16.09 -10.90 -4.86
C GLY A 172 15.77 -10.57 -3.41
N LEU A 173 16.78 -10.13 -2.64
CA LEU A 173 16.62 -9.77 -1.23
C LEU A 173 15.65 -8.57 -1.11
N PRO A 174 14.47 -8.74 -0.46
CA PRO A 174 13.55 -7.63 -0.27
C PRO A 174 14.17 -6.54 0.60
N GLY A 175 13.84 -5.27 0.31
CA GLY A 175 14.15 -4.18 1.22
C GLY A 175 13.13 -4.07 2.35
N ASP A 176 13.53 -3.52 3.49
CA ASP A 176 12.66 -3.43 4.67
C ASP A 176 11.51 -2.43 4.48
N ASP A 177 11.76 -1.27 3.86
CA ASP A 177 10.76 -0.23 3.58
C ASP A 177 10.92 0.30 2.15
N MET A 178 10.03 -0.17 1.27
CA MET A 178 10.01 0.22 -0.14
C MET A 178 9.77 1.71 -0.34
N SER A 179 8.99 2.36 0.53
CA SER A 179 8.74 3.79 0.41
C SER A 179 10.01 4.60 0.68
N MET A 180 10.81 4.18 1.65
CA MET A 180 12.08 4.83 1.98
C MET A 180 13.10 4.66 0.85
N GLN A 181 13.19 3.46 0.26
CA GLN A 181 14.07 3.22 -0.88
C GLN A 181 13.63 4.02 -2.11
N TYR A 182 12.33 4.04 -2.41
CA TYR A 182 11.78 4.82 -3.52
C TYR A 182 11.96 6.34 -3.34
N LEU A 183 11.76 6.86 -2.13
CA LEU A 183 11.87 8.31 -1.85
C LEU A 183 13.32 8.79 -1.66
N ALA A 184 14.28 7.88 -1.53
CA ALA A 184 15.71 8.23 -1.44
C ALA A 184 16.19 8.96 -2.71
N PRO A 185 17.23 9.83 -2.61
CA PRO A 185 17.82 10.49 -3.77
C PRO A 185 18.24 9.51 -4.88
N GLU A 186 18.79 8.35 -4.51
CA GLU A 186 19.23 7.28 -5.40
C GLU A 186 18.10 6.28 -5.75
N GLY A 187 16.88 6.54 -5.30
CA GLY A 187 15.76 5.62 -5.42
C GLY A 187 15.47 5.19 -6.86
N ARG A 188 15.80 6.00 -7.87
CA ARG A 188 15.63 5.65 -9.30
C ARG A 188 16.43 4.41 -9.70
N GLY A 189 17.57 4.18 -9.04
CA GLY A 189 18.40 3.00 -9.24
C GLY A 189 18.08 1.86 -8.28
N LEU A 190 17.75 2.18 -7.02
CA LEU A 190 17.47 1.19 -5.97
C LEU A 190 16.10 0.56 -6.10
N ALA A 191 15.10 1.41 -6.35
CA ALA A 191 13.71 1.04 -6.48
C ALA A 191 13.02 1.71 -7.69
N PRO A 192 13.31 1.21 -8.92
CA PRO A 192 12.72 1.75 -10.14
C PRO A 192 11.19 1.77 -10.13
N ILE A 193 10.58 0.71 -9.58
CA ILE A 193 9.16 0.61 -9.30
C ILE A 193 8.96 -0.19 -8.01
N ALA A 194 8.13 0.29 -7.09
CA ALA A 194 7.90 -0.39 -5.82
C ALA A 194 6.47 -0.22 -5.31
N VAL A 195 5.96 -1.23 -4.60
CA VAL A 195 4.65 -1.18 -3.93
C VAL A 195 4.78 -0.64 -2.51
N PHE A 196 3.98 0.37 -2.20
CA PHE A 196 3.86 0.97 -0.87
C PHE A 196 2.52 1.72 -0.77
N TYR A 197 2.33 2.53 0.29
CA TYR A 197 1.07 3.23 0.55
C TYR A 197 1.05 4.64 -0.04
N GLU A 198 -0.09 5.05 -0.62
CA GLU A 198 -0.28 6.36 -1.25
C GLU A 198 0.13 7.53 -0.34
N HIS A 199 -0.22 7.47 0.95
CA HIS A 199 0.05 8.55 1.89
C HIS A 199 1.55 8.86 2.02
N GLN A 200 2.43 7.86 1.81
CA GLN A 200 3.87 8.05 1.90
C GLN A 200 4.40 8.92 0.75
N TYR A 201 3.87 8.72 -0.46
CA TYR A 201 4.15 9.59 -1.60
C TYR A 201 3.52 10.97 -1.44
N LEU A 202 2.25 11.05 -1.03
CA LEU A 202 1.58 12.34 -0.84
C LEU A 202 2.24 13.17 0.25
N ALA A 203 2.65 12.56 1.37
CA ALA A 203 3.42 13.24 2.40
C ALA A 203 4.77 13.76 1.87
N HIS A 204 5.42 13.04 0.94
CA HIS A 204 6.60 13.54 0.24
C HIS A 204 6.27 14.74 -0.64
N GLN A 205 5.25 14.66 -1.50
CA GLN A 205 4.83 15.77 -2.36
C GLN A 205 4.49 17.02 -1.54
N ILE A 206 3.71 16.88 -0.46
CA ILE A 206 3.34 17.99 0.44
C ILE A 206 4.59 18.65 1.03
N ARG A 207 5.55 17.85 1.54
CA ARG A 207 6.82 18.39 2.05
C ARG A 207 7.63 19.07 0.94
N HIS A 208 7.70 18.45 -0.23
CA HIS A 208 8.48 18.94 -1.36
C HIS A 208 7.95 20.28 -1.87
N VAL A 209 6.64 20.44 -2.01
CA VAL A 209 6.00 21.71 -2.40
C VAL A 209 6.25 22.79 -1.35
N ARG A 210 6.12 22.47 -0.06
CA ARG A 210 6.41 23.45 1.02
C ARG A 210 7.86 23.93 0.99
N GLN A 211 8.79 23.10 0.55
CA GLN A 211 10.22 23.42 0.49
C GLN A 211 10.64 24.10 -0.82
N ASN A 212 10.03 23.73 -1.95
CA ASN A 212 10.50 24.08 -3.29
C ASN A 212 9.50 24.91 -4.11
N GLY A 213 8.27 25.10 -3.62
CA GLY A 213 7.20 25.86 -4.27
C GLY A 213 6.54 25.16 -5.47
N LYS A 214 6.91 23.91 -5.78
CA LYS A 214 6.36 23.12 -6.88
C LYS A 214 6.41 21.62 -6.58
N PRO A 215 5.61 20.78 -7.25
CA PRO A 215 5.62 19.33 -7.06
C PRO A 215 6.94 18.68 -7.54
N ASP A 216 7.31 17.55 -6.94
CA ASP A 216 8.34 16.67 -7.50
C ASP A 216 7.72 15.96 -8.71
N ALA A 217 8.05 16.42 -9.91
CA ALA A 217 7.50 15.90 -11.16
C ALA A 217 8.20 14.63 -11.65
N ASN A 218 9.34 14.27 -11.07
CA ASN A 218 10.12 13.10 -11.46
C ASN A 218 9.57 11.81 -10.86
N ARG A 219 8.99 11.90 -9.66
CA ARG A 219 8.36 10.78 -8.94
C ARG A 219 6.86 10.79 -9.19
N VAL A 220 6.31 9.65 -9.60
CA VAL A 220 4.89 9.50 -9.96
C VAL A 220 4.30 8.26 -9.32
N LEU A 221 2.98 8.21 -9.21
CA LEU A 221 2.24 7.03 -8.76
C LEU A 221 1.49 6.37 -9.89
N ILE A 222 1.46 5.05 -9.88
CA ILE A 222 0.61 4.21 -10.70
C ILE A 222 -0.36 3.48 -9.78
N TYR A 223 -1.66 3.61 -10.06
CA TYR A 223 -2.74 2.91 -9.39
C TYR A 223 -3.04 1.59 -10.12
N PRO A 224 -3.03 0.44 -9.45
CA PRO A 224 -3.54 -0.79 -10.05
C PRO A 224 -5.05 -0.66 -10.28
N GLU A 225 -5.56 -0.97 -11.47
CA GLU A 225 -7.00 -0.88 -11.74
C GLU A 225 -7.84 -1.79 -10.83
N ALA A 226 -7.33 -2.98 -10.50
CA ALA A 226 -7.85 -3.81 -9.42
C ALA A 226 -7.41 -3.23 -8.07
N GLN A 227 -8.12 -2.21 -7.59
CA GLN A 227 -7.72 -1.50 -6.37
C GLN A 227 -8.03 -2.30 -5.10
N LEU A 228 -7.08 -2.26 -4.17
CA LEU A 228 -7.24 -2.75 -2.80
C LEU A 228 -7.10 -1.56 -1.84
N GLN A 229 -8.21 -1.22 -1.19
CA GLN A 229 -8.20 -0.23 -0.12
C GLN A 229 -7.61 -0.88 1.13
N THR A 230 -6.38 -0.51 1.47
CA THR A 230 -5.84 -0.84 2.79
C THR A 230 -6.34 0.20 3.79
N VAL A 231 -7.23 -0.27 4.68
CA VAL A 231 -7.70 0.50 5.82
C VAL A 231 -6.93 0.01 7.05
N PRO A 232 -5.87 0.70 7.50
CA PRO A 232 -5.24 0.39 8.77
C PRO A 232 -6.30 0.38 9.88
N GLU A 233 -6.27 -0.64 10.72
CA GLU A 233 -7.21 -0.75 11.83
C GLU A 233 -6.48 -0.45 13.13
N TYR A 234 -6.93 0.59 13.83
CA TYR A 234 -6.51 0.84 15.20
C TYR A 234 -7.34 -0.08 16.10
N ILE A 235 -6.68 -0.98 16.82
CA ILE A 235 -7.35 -1.93 17.73
C ILE A 235 -6.95 -1.54 19.15
N ALA A 236 -7.89 -0.96 19.88
CA ALA A 236 -7.77 -0.74 21.32
C ALA A 236 -7.88 -2.07 22.06
N LEU A 237 -6.88 -2.37 22.88
CA LEU A 237 -6.79 -3.58 23.70
C LEU A 237 -7.16 -3.30 25.17
N THR A 238 -7.19 -2.03 25.57
CA THR A 238 -7.62 -1.54 26.88
C THR A 238 -8.57 -0.34 26.75
N PRO A 239 -9.29 0.06 27.83
CA PRO A 239 -10.08 1.29 27.84
C PRO A 239 -9.25 2.57 27.59
N ASP A 240 -7.99 2.62 28.02
CA ASP A 240 -7.10 3.75 27.76
C ASP A 240 -6.68 3.81 26.29
N GLY A 241 -6.44 2.65 25.67
CA GLY A 241 -6.31 2.54 24.22
C GLY A 241 -7.58 3.00 23.49
N ASP A 242 -8.78 2.66 24.00
CA ASP A 242 -10.04 3.10 23.38
C ASP A 242 -10.19 4.63 23.43
N ARG A 243 -9.79 5.27 24.54
CA ARG A 243 -9.76 6.73 24.66
C ARG A 243 -8.85 7.36 23.61
N LEU A 244 -7.68 6.79 23.35
CA LEU A 244 -6.78 7.27 22.29
C LEU A 244 -7.38 7.02 20.89
N GLY A 245 -7.97 5.85 20.65
CA GLY A 245 -8.66 5.53 19.40
C GLY A 245 -9.77 6.53 19.05
N GLN A 246 -10.64 6.83 20.03
CA GLN A 246 -11.68 7.85 19.89
C GLN A 246 -11.10 9.24 19.59
N LEU A 247 -9.99 9.61 20.22
CA LEU A 247 -9.34 10.89 19.99
C LEU A 247 -8.80 10.99 18.55
N ILE A 248 -8.03 10.00 18.08
CA ILE A 248 -7.46 10.01 16.72
C ILE A 248 -8.57 9.97 15.66
N SER A 249 -9.68 9.30 15.94
CA SER A 249 -10.82 9.21 15.00
C SER A 249 -11.70 10.46 14.94
N ASN A 250 -11.74 11.30 15.99
CA ASN A 250 -12.74 12.38 16.07
C ASN A 250 -12.16 13.79 16.22
N ASP A 251 -10.94 13.93 16.72
CA ASP A 251 -10.34 15.25 16.94
C ASP A 251 -10.05 15.96 15.60
N PRO A 252 -10.59 17.17 15.37
CA PRO A 252 -10.39 17.88 14.11
C PRO A 252 -8.92 18.18 13.78
N ALA A 253 -8.10 18.47 14.79
CA ALA A 253 -6.68 18.76 14.58
C ALA A 253 -5.90 17.50 14.21
N LEU A 254 -6.24 16.34 14.79
CA LEU A 254 -5.65 15.06 14.40
C LEU A 254 -6.10 14.61 13.01
N LYS A 255 -7.37 14.83 12.64
CA LYS A 255 -7.83 14.61 11.25
C LYS A 255 -7.09 15.49 10.26
N GLN A 256 -6.91 16.77 10.58
CA GLN A 256 -6.10 17.67 9.76
C GLN A 256 -4.65 17.19 9.64
N ARG A 257 -4.08 16.68 10.73
CA ARG A 257 -2.74 16.12 10.72
C ARG A 257 -2.64 14.88 9.82
N ALA A 258 -3.68 14.04 9.76
CA ALA A 258 -3.73 12.91 8.82
C ALA A 258 -3.66 13.38 7.36
N LEU A 259 -4.40 14.44 7.00
CA LEU A 259 -4.35 15.05 5.67
C LEU A 259 -2.95 15.57 5.31
N GLU A 260 -2.29 16.25 6.26
CA GLU A 260 -0.91 16.73 6.09
C GLU A 260 0.12 15.59 5.93
N LEU A 261 -0.24 14.39 6.38
CA LEU A 261 0.54 13.16 6.22
C LEU A 261 0.08 12.34 5.00
N GLY A 262 -0.76 12.91 4.14
CA GLY A 262 -1.21 12.28 2.90
C GLY A 262 -2.27 11.19 3.08
N PHE A 263 -2.82 11.01 4.29
CA PHE A 263 -3.86 10.02 4.51
C PHE A 263 -5.22 10.53 4.03
N ARG A 264 -6.06 9.59 3.60
CA ARG A 264 -7.49 9.83 3.39
C ARG A 264 -8.22 9.70 4.72
N VAL A 265 -9.14 10.61 5.01
CA VAL A 265 -9.96 10.60 6.23
C VAL A 265 -11.41 10.30 5.86
N PHE A 266 -12.13 9.63 6.76
CA PHE A 266 -13.56 9.41 6.59
C PHE A 266 -14.34 10.71 6.75
N GLU A 267 -15.37 10.88 5.93
CA GLU A 267 -16.32 11.97 6.07
C GLU A 267 -17.18 11.81 7.35
N PRO A 268 -17.80 12.89 7.85
CA PRO A 268 -18.64 12.81 9.05
C PRO A 268 -19.81 11.80 8.97
N ASP A 269 -20.29 11.52 7.77
CA ASP A 269 -21.33 10.51 7.50
C ASP A 269 -20.76 9.08 7.34
N GLY A 270 -19.45 8.91 7.51
CA GLY A 270 -18.75 7.64 7.36
C GLY A 270 -18.46 7.26 5.90
N SER A 271 -18.81 8.11 4.93
CA SER A 271 -18.51 7.85 3.52
C SER A 271 -17.02 7.97 3.20
N LEU A 272 -16.61 7.22 2.17
CA LEU A 272 -15.29 7.32 1.56
C LEU A 272 -15.38 8.39 0.48
N SER A 273 -14.89 9.59 0.78
CA SER A 273 -14.69 10.64 -0.23
C SER A 273 -13.23 11.05 -0.23
N ALA A 274 -12.70 11.31 -1.43
CA ALA A 274 -11.42 12.00 -1.57
C ALA A 274 -11.52 13.48 -1.15
N GLY A 275 -12.73 14.01 -0.94
CA GLY A 275 -13.04 15.45 -0.80
C GLY A 275 -12.07 16.23 0.06
N ARG A 276 -11.93 15.86 1.34
CA ARG A 276 -11.03 16.60 2.26
C ARG A 276 -9.55 16.49 1.92
N LEU A 277 -9.11 15.38 1.35
CA LEU A 277 -7.73 15.22 0.89
C LEU A 277 -7.49 16.02 -0.39
N ALA A 278 -8.41 15.94 -1.34
CA ALA A 278 -8.36 16.70 -2.58
C ALA A 278 -8.33 18.20 -2.29
N GLU A 279 -9.23 18.72 -1.46
CA GLU A 279 -9.25 20.11 -1.01
C GLU A 279 -7.91 20.52 -0.36
N HIS A 280 -7.33 19.64 0.47
CA HIS A 280 -6.03 19.90 1.08
C HIS A 280 -4.90 19.99 0.05
N LEU A 281 -4.85 19.05 -0.90
CA LEU A 281 -3.84 19.03 -1.97
C LEU A 281 -4.00 20.23 -2.90
N ASP A 282 -5.23 20.56 -3.30
CA ASP A 282 -5.55 21.71 -4.14
C ASP A 282 -5.14 23.02 -3.47
N SER A 283 -5.32 23.15 -2.14
CA SER A 283 -4.86 24.33 -1.39
C SER A 283 -3.34 24.54 -1.44
N LEU A 284 -2.58 23.49 -1.77
CA LEU A 284 -1.12 23.50 -1.94
C LEU A 284 -0.70 23.56 -3.42
N GLY A 285 -1.64 23.61 -4.37
CA GLY A 285 -1.35 23.53 -5.79
C GLY A 285 -0.85 22.14 -6.23
N LEU A 286 -1.20 21.10 -5.49
CA LEU A 286 -0.94 19.71 -5.85
C LEU A 286 -2.19 19.10 -6.50
N PRO A 287 -2.07 18.42 -7.65
CA PRO A 287 -3.20 17.68 -8.18
C PRO A 287 -3.60 16.60 -7.18
N ALA A 288 -4.89 16.45 -6.96
CA ALA A 288 -5.44 15.30 -6.26
C ALA A 288 -5.35 14.05 -7.16
N PRO A 289 -5.11 12.86 -6.60
CA PRO A 289 -5.20 11.64 -7.38
C PRO A 289 -6.63 11.38 -7.84
N ASP A 290 -6.80 11.08 -9.13
CA ASP A 290 -8.08 10.70 -9.73
C ASP A 290 -8.60 9.37 -9.17
N SER A 291 -7.75 8.59 -8.49
CA SER A 291 -8.15 7.34 -7.85
C SER A 291 -9.22 7.64 -6.78
N GLY A 292 -10.48 7.40 -7.09
CA GLY A 292 -10.96 6.16 -7.69
C GLY A 292 -11.33 5.25 -6.55
N VAL A 293 -12.33 5.66 -5.77
CA VAL A 293 -13.33 4.69 -5.34
C VAL A 293 -14.03 4.29 -6.64
N SER A 294 -13.42 3.43 -7.46
CA SER A 294 -14.13 2.87 -8.60
C SER A 294 -15.25 1.98 -8.07
N ASP A 295 -16.23 1.64 -8.90
CA ASP A 295 -17.30 0.71 -8.57
C ASP A 295 -16.82 -0.74 -8.27
N THR A 296 -15.49 -0.97 -8.26
CA THR A 296 -14.85 -2.28 -8.18
C THR A 296 -13.72 -2.31 -7.14
N GLU A 297 -14.07 -2.53 -5.87
CA GLU A 297 -13.10 -2.99 -4.88
C GLU A 297 -12.70 -4.45 -5.17
N THR A 298 -11.40 -4.73 -5.13
CA THR A 298 -10.91 -6.11 -5.15
C THR A 298 -11.02 -6.73 -3.76
N PHE A 299 -11.28 -8.04 -3.69
CA PHE A 299 -11.31 -8.77 -2.42
C PHE A 299 -10.03 -9.60 -2.26
N LEU A 300 -9.35 -9.42 -1.13
CA LEU A 300 -8.26 -10.31 -0.74
C LEU A 300 -8.78 -11.75 -0.57
N PRO A 301 -7.92 -12.76 -0.78
CA PRO A 301 -8.22 -14.12 -0.36
C PRO A 301 -8.68 -14.15 1.11
N PRO A 302 -9.62 -15.03 1.48
CA PRO A 302 -9.96 -15.28 2.88
C PRO A 302 -8.70 -15.47 3.72
N LEU A 303 -8.68 -14.90 4.93
CA LEU A 303 -7.48 -14.86 5.75
C LEU A 303 -6.75 -16.21 5.89
N PRO A 304 -7.43 -17.35 6.18
CA PRO A 304 -6.74 -18.64 6.27
C PRO A 304 -6.02 -19.04 4.99
N LEU A 305 -6.59 -18.71 3.83
CA LEU A 305 -5.99 -18.99 2.53
C LEU A 305 -4.83 -18.03 2.25
N LEU A 306 -5.00 -16.74 2.54
CA LEU A 306 -3.94 -15.74 2.37
C LEU A 306 -2.70 -16.10 3.20
N GLU A 307 -2.90 -16.55 4.43
CA GLU A 307 -1.82 -17.02 5.33
C GLU A 307 -1.03 -18.18 4.71
N LYS A 308 -1.72 -19.19 4.17
CA LYS A 308 -1.08 -20.30 3.44
C LYS A 308 -0.29 -19.83 2.23
N MET A 309 -0.81 -18.85 1.50
CA MET A 309 -0.10 -18.27 0.36
C MET A 309 1.15 -17.50 0.79
N ILE A 310 1.09 -16.72 1.87
CA ILE A 310 2.25 -15.99 2.43
C ILE A 310 3.34 -16.99 2.84
N GLU A 311 2.99 -18.04 3.59
CA GLU A 311 3.91 -19.11 3.99
C GLU A 311 4.53 -19.79 2.76
N ARG A 312 3.73 -20.08 1.74
CA ARG A 312 4.19 -20.76 0.51
C ARG A 312 5.14 -19.91 -0.33
N VAL A 313 4.85 -18.61 -0.48
CA VAL A 313 5.68 -17.69 -1.25
C VAL A 313 6.96 -17.33 -0.49
N GLY A 314 6.83 -16.86 0.75
CA GLY A 314 7.93 -16.35 1.56
C GLY A 314 8.78 -17.43 2.25
N GLY A 315 8.26 -18.64 2.43
CA GLY A 315 8.92 -19.67 3.23
C GLY A 315 8.96 -19.32 4.73
N CYS A 316 7.98 -18.55 5.18
CA CYS A 316 7.84 -18.12 6.57
C CYS A 316 7.61 -19.33 7.48
N ARG A 317 8.12 -19.28 8.72
CA ARG A 317 7.92 -20.31 9.74
C ARG A 317 7.12 -19.76 10.90
#